data_AF-A0A367RNM3-F1
#
_entry.id   AF-A0A367RNM3-F1
#
_cell.length_a   1.000
_cell.length_b   1.000
_cell.length_c   1.000
_cell.angle_alpha   90.00
_cell.angle_beta   90.00
_cell.angle_gamma   90.00
#
_symmetry.space_group_name_H-M   'P 1'
#
loop_
_entity.id
_entity.type
_entity.pdbx_description
1 polymer ?
#
loop_
_entity_poly.entity_id
_entity_poly.type
_entity_poly.pdbx_seq_one_letter_code
_entity_poly.pdbx_strand_id
1 'polypeptide(L)'
;MTNTFPQIPPVAMPKVIPSEFPQQRFHLGEWVRWFQVPNGDFGRVIGVIYTQQASCIATGLHYLVLLDERSPSREICICDFAFEDDIESLEKSSLEGLRGNHV
;
A
#
# COMPACT_ATOMS: atom_id res chain seq x y z
N MET A 1 39.97 0.55 -8.85
CA MET A 1 38.97 0.16 -7.83
C MET A 1 37.76 -0.37 -8.59
N THR A 2 37.50 -1.67 -8.52
CA THR A 2 36.35 -2.30 -9.19
C THR A 2 35.09 -2.01 -8.38
N ASN A 3 34.20 -1.20 -8.95
CA ASN A 3 32.85 -0.98 -8.42
C ASN A 3 32.05 -2.28 -8.56
N THR A 4 32.13 -3.15 -7.56
CA THR A 4 31.20 -4.27 -7.39
C THR A 4 29.99 -3.74 -6.64
N PHE A 5 29.06 -3.11 -7.36
CA PHE A 5 27.71 -2.95 -6.81
C PHE A 5 27.12 -4.34 -6.62
N PRO A 6 26.51 -4.65 -5.46
CA PRO A 6 25.83 -5.92 -5.28
C PRO A 6 24.76 -6.05 -6.36
N GLN A 7 24.95 -7.02 -7.26
CA GLN A 7 23.97 -7.32 -8.29
C GLN A 7 22.75 -7.92 -7.59
N ILE A 8 21.59 -7.27 -7.73
CA ILE A 8 20.33 -7.85 -7.31
C ILE A 8 20.16 -9.13 -8.14
N PRO A 9 20.00 -10.31 -7.50
CA PRO A 9 19.83 -11.55 -8.22
C PRO A 9 18.62 -11.42 -9.17
N PRO A 10 18.71 -11.97 -10.40
CA PRO A 10 17.59 -11.93 -11.32
C PRO A 10 16.35 -12.54 -10.66
N VAL A 11 15.29 -11.75 -10.51
CA VAL A 11 14.01 -12.27 -10.04
C VAL A 11 13.38 -13.00 -11.22
N ALA A 12 13.28 -14.32 -11.13
CA ALA A 12 12.54 -15.09 -12.12
C ALA A 12 11.06 -14.68 -12.04
N MET A 13 10.44 -14.44 -13.20
CA MET A 13 8.99 -14.27 -13.24
C MET A 13 8.31 -15.49 -12.61
N PRO A 14 7.22 -15.30 -11.86
CA PRO A 14 6.42 -16.41 -11.36
C PRO A 14 6.12 -17.36 -12.51
N LYS A 15 6.36 -18.67 -12.31
CA LYS A 15 6.05 -19.69 -13.33
C LYS A 15 4.56 -19.76 -13.67
N VAL A 16 3.72 -19.25 -12.77
CA VAL A 16 2.26 -19.28 -12.88
C VAL A 16 1.71 -17.90 -12.50
N ILE A 17 1.17 -17.20 -13.49
CA ILE A 17 0.25 -16.07 -13.26
C ILE A 17 -1.14 -16.70 -13.19
N PRO A 18 -1.96 -16.39 -12.17
CA PRO A 18 -3.29 -16.99 -12.09
C PRO A 18 -4.14 -16.53 -13.27
N SER A 19 -4.99 -17.42 -13.80
CA SER A 19 -5.93 -17.11 -14.88
C SER A 19 -7.02 -16.13 -14.44
N GLU A 20 -7.25 -16.05 -13.13
CA GLU A 20 -8.19 -15.15 -12.48
C GLU A 20 -7.49 -14.49 -11.30
N PHE A 21 -7.56 -13.16 -11.23
CA PHE A 21 -7.02 -12.44 -10.08
C PHE A 21 -7.98 -12.54 -8.88
N PRO A 22 -7.46 -12.46 -7.63
CA PRO A 22 -8.31 -12.34 -6.46
C PRO A 22 -9.28 -11.17 -6.62
N GLN A 23 -10.47 -11.30 -6.03
CA GLN A 23 -11.43 -10.21 -6.01
C GLN A 23 -10.88 -9.06 -5.16
N GLN A 24 -10.91 -7.85 -5.71
CA GLN A 24 -10.48 -6.65 -4.99
C GLN A 24 -11.46 -6.36 -3.86
N ARG A 25 -10.94 -6.12 -2.65
CA ARG A 25 -11.74 -5.65 -1.52
C ARG A 25 -11.93 -4.13 -1.54
N PHE A 26 -10.92 -3.39 -1.99
CA PHE A 26 -10.94 -1.92 -2.05
C PHE A 26 -10.87 -1.43 -3.49
N HIS A 27 -11.54 -0.31 -3.77
CA HIS A 27 -11.66 0.21 -5.14
C HIS A 27 -10.88 1.52 -5.32
N LEU A 28 -10.55 1.84 -6.57
CA LEU A 28 -9.95 3.14 -6.91
C LEU A 28 -10.82 4.30 -6.38
N GLY A 29 -10.17 5.25 -5.71
CA GLY A 29 -10.81 6.41 -5.08
C GLY A 29 -11.37 6.14 -3.67
N GLU A 30 -11.42 4.89 -3.22
CA GLU A 30 -11.85 4.55 -1.86
C GLU A 30 -10.85 5.07 -0.83
N TRP A 31 -11.37 5.55 0.30
CA TRP A 31 -10.56 5.97 1.44
C TRP A 31 -10.24 4.76 2.30
N VAL A 32 -8.97 4.62 2.66
CA VAL A 32 -8.47 3.55 3.51
C VAL A 32 -7.53 4.10 4.57
N ARG A 33 -7.35 3.33 5.65
CA ARG A 33 -6.35 3.61 6.68
C ARG A 33 -5.60 2.34 7.08
N TRP A 34 -4.36 2.49 7.51
CA TRP A 34 -3.64 1.43 8.20
C TRP A 34 -4.20 1.29 9.63
N PHE A 35 -4.56 0.08 10.02
CA PHE A 35 -5.16 -0.18 11.33
C PHE A 35 -4.26 -1.01 12.27
N GLN A 36 -3.20 -1.61 11.73
CA GLN A 36 -2.26 -2.45 12.49
C GLN A 36 -1.31 -1.64 13.40
N VAL A 37 -1.24 -0.32 13.22
CA VAL A 37 -0.38 0.58 14.02
C VAL A 37 -1.19 1.72 14.66
N PRO A 38 -0.83 2.16 15.88
CA PRO A 38 -1.39 3.37 16.46
C PRO A 38 -1.09 4.58 15.56
N ASN A 39 -2.09 5.44 15.33
CA ASN A 39 -1.99 6.58 14.40
C ASN A 39 -1.50 6.15 13.01
N GLY A 40 -2.10 5.11 12.44
CA GLY A 40 -1.77 4.66 11.09
C GLY A 40 -2.05 5.70 10.02
N ASP A 41 -1.29 5.60 8.94
CA ASP A 41 -1.48 6.43 7.76
C ASP A 41 -2.87 6.21 7.13
N PHE A 42 -3.32 7.18 6.36
CA PHE A 42 -4.59 7.11 5.64
C PHE A 42 -4.52 7.89 4.34
N GLY A 43 -5.36 7.48 3.39
CA GLY A 43 -5.29 8.01 2.04
C GLY A 43 -6.32 7.40 1.10
N ARG A 44 -6.15 7.70 -0.19
CA ARG A 44 -7.01 7.18 -1.26
C ARG A 44 -6.31 6.11 -2.06
N VAL A 45 -7.01 5.03 -2.37
CA VAL A 45 -6.52 4.02 -3.33
C VAL A 45 -6.42 4.65 -4.71
N ILE A 46 -5.23 4.64 -5.32
CA ILE A 46 -4.96 5.16 -6.66
C ILE A 46 -4.42 4.11 -7.64
N GLY A 47 -4.16 2.89 -7.16
CA GLY A 47 -3.73 1.78 -8.00
C GLY A 47 -3.90 0.45 -7.28
N VAL A 48 -4.04 -0.62 -8.07
CA VAL A 48 -4.07 -1.99 -7.58
C VAL A 48 -3.12 -2.80 -8.45
N ILE A 49 -2.19 -3.51 -7.81
CA ILE A 49 -1.23 -4.36 -8.50
C ILE A 49 -1.28 -5.77 -7.93
N TYR A 50 -1.17 -6.77 -8.79
CA TYR A 50 -0.86 -8.13 -8.38
C TYR A 50 0.64 -8.33 -8.54
N THR A 51 1.33 -8.58 -7.43
CA THR A 51 2.80 -8.71 -7.45
C THR A 51 3.25 -9.87 -6.57
N GLN A 52 4.45 -10.36 -6.86
CA GLN A 52 5.20 -11.29 -6.05
C GLN A 52 6.50 -10.58 -5.63
N GLN A 53 6.64 -10.26 -4.35
CA GLN A 53 7.86 -9.63 -3.86
C GLN A 53 8.97 -10.68 -3.67
N ALA A 54 10.20 -10.35 -4.08
CA ALA A 54 11.35 -11.26 -4.01
C ALA A 54 11.99 -11.35 -2.62
N SER A 55 11.87 -10.29 -1.80
CA SER A 55 12.46 -10.22 -0.46
C SER A 55 11.54 -10.75 0.65
N CYS A 56 10.22 -10.72 0.42
CA CYS A 56 9.19 -11.24 1.29
C CYS A 56 8.25 -12.00 0.37
N ILE A 57 8.13 -13.32 0.50
CA ILE A 57 7.28 -14.14 -0.39
C ILE A 57 5.81 -13.80 -0.09
N ALA A 58 5.34 -12.68 -0.62
CA ALA A 58 3.97 -12.22 -0.54
C ALA A 58 3.48 -12.11 -1.98
N THR A 59 2.51 -12.96 -2.32
CA THR A 59 1.84 -12.96 -3.61
C THR A 59 0.40 -12.55 -3.35
N GLY A 60 -0.05 -11.48 -4.01
CA GLY A 60 -1.41 -10.99 -3.78
C GLY A 60 -1.64 -9.59 -4.33
N LEU A 61 -2.83 -9.07 -4.08
CA LEU A 61 -3.18 -7.70 -4.38
C LEU A 61 -2.49 -6.75 -3.40
N HIS A 62 -1.88 -5.71 -3.95
CA HIS A 62 -1.33 -4.61 -3.19
C HIS A 62 -1.97 -3.33 -3.71
N TYR A 63 -2.28 -2.43 -2.80
CA TYR A 63 -3.00 -1.20 -3.08
C TYR A 63 -2.02 -0.05 -2.99
N LEU A 64 -1.86 0.71 -4.08
CA LEU A 64 -1.12 1.97 -4.04
C LEU A 64 -2.05 3.02 -3.46
N VAL A 65 -1.68 3.59 -2.32
CA VAL A 65 -2.47 4.60 -1.61
C VAL A 65 -1.76 5.93 -1.68
N LEU A 66 -2.47 6.96 -2.17
CA LEU A 66 -2.05 8.35 -2.07
C LEU A 66 -2.38 8.86 -0.68
N LEU A 67 -1.34 9.17 0.12
CA LEU A 67 -1.53 9.62 1.49
C LEU A 67 -2.20 11.00 1.54
N ASP A 68 -3.10 11.17 2.50
CA ASP A 68 -3.71 12.46 2.78
C ASP A 68 -2.67 13.47 3.24
N GLU A 69 -2.90 14.76 2.99
CA GLU A 69 -2.03 15.83 3.47
C GLU A 69 -1.81 15.81 4.98
N ARG A 70 -2.77 15.27 5.74
CA ARG A 70 -2.71 15.12 7.20
C ARG A 70 -2.32 13.72 7.66
N SER A 71 -1.92 12.84 6.76
CA SER A 71 -1.41 11.53 7.13
C SER A 71 -0.06 11.66 7.85
N PRO A 72 0.19 10.93 8.94
CA PRO A 72 1.43 11.03 9.74
C PRO A 72 2.73 10.96 8.93
N SER A 73 2.79 10.11 7.92
CA SER A 73 4.01 9.91 7.10
C SER A 73 4.05 10.78 5.84
N ARG A 74 3.04 11.63 5.60
CA ARG A 74 2.87 12.38 4.33
C ARG A 74 4.08 13.21 3.94
N GLU A 75 4.76 13.81 4.91
CA GLU A 75 5.93 14.67 4.66
C GLU A 75 7.13 13.91 4.08
N ILE A 76 7.20 12.60 4.34
CA ILE A 76 8.31 11.74 3.95
C ILE A 76 7.90 10.84 2.77
N CYS A 77 6.63 10.46 2.70
CA CYS A 77 6.09 9.55 1.71
C CYS A 77 4.79 10.08 1.10
N ILE A 78 4.75 10.22 -0.22
CA ILE A 78 3.55 10.72 -0.90
C ILE A 78 2.55 9.59 -1.12
N CYS A 79 3.05 8.43 -1.53
CA CYS A 79 2.25 7.25 -1.79
C CYS A 79 2.95 6.01 -1.24
N ASP A 80 2.19 5.10 -0.66
CA ASP A 80 2.72 3.83 -0.15
C ASP A 80 1.92 2.64 -0.67
N PHE A 81 2.56 1.47 -0.70
CA PHE A 81 1.89 0.21 -1.00
C PHE A 81 1.38 -0.45 0.28
N ALA A 82 0.10 -0.79 0.27
CA ALA A 82 -0.56 -1.52 1.34
C ALA A 82 -0.83 -2.96 0.94
N PHE A 83 -0.59 -3.90 1.85
CA PHE A 83 -1.21 -5.21 1.79
C PHE A 83 -2.69 -5.10 2.17
N GLU A 84 -3.55 -5.93 1.58
CA GLU A 84 -4.99 -5.92 1.87
C GLU A 84 -5.33 -6.08 3.36
N ASP A 85 -4.51 -6.86 4.09
CA ASP A 85 -4.70 -7.17 5.50
C ASP A 85 -4.23 -6.07 6.48
N ASP A 86 -3.49 -5.08 5.97
CA ASP A 86 -2.96 -3.98 6.80
C ASP A 86 -3.89 -2.76 6.82
N ILE A 87 -4.83 -2.70 5.87
CA ILE A 87 -5.74 -1.58 5.67
C ILE A 87 -7.20 -1.96 5.84
N GLU A 88 -8.00 -0.95 6.18
CA GLU A 88 -9.45 -1.04 6.24
C GLU A 88 -10.09 0.19 5.59
N SER A 89 -11.36 0.05 5.18
CA SER A 89 -12.13 1.16 4.63
C SER A 89 -12.30 2.25 5.68
N LEU A 90 -12.06 3.49 5.27
CA LEU A 90 -12.18 4.67 6.12
C LEU A 90 -13.46 5.42 5.77
N GLU A 91 -14.44 5.38 6.67
CA GLU A 91 -15.68 6.13 6.51
C GLU A 91 -15.44 7.65 6.56
N LYS A 92 -16.34 8.41 5.92
CA LYS A 92 -16.23 9.86 5.83
C LYS A 92 -16.21 10.55 7.21
N SER A 93 -17.03 10.10 8.15
CA SER A 93 -17.06 10.63 9.53
C SER A 93 -15.71 10.50 10.22
N SER A 94 -15.10 9.32 10.13
CA SER A 94 -13.78 9.01 10.67
C SER A 94 -12.67 9.81 9.98
N LEU A 95 -12.76 9.99 8.66
CA LEU A 95 -11.83 10.83 7.89
C LEU A 95 -11.83 12.28 8.39
N GLU A 96 -13.01 12.87 8.61
CA GLU A 96 -13.10 14.24 9.14
C GLU A 96 -12.51 14.34 10.55
N GLY A 97 -12.69 13.31 11.39
CA GLY A 97 -12.05 13.24 12.70
C GLY A 97 -10.52 13.18 12.61
N LEU A 98 -9.98 12.33 11.74
CA LEU A 98 -8.53 12.21 11.52
C LEU A 98 -7.93 13.51 10.98
N ARG A 99 -8.62 14.17 10.06
CA ARG A 99 -8.19 15.48 9.58
C ARG A 99 -8.30 16.53 10.70
N GLY A 100 -9.38 16.55 11.47
CA GLY A 100 -9.66 17.59 12.47
C GLY A 100 -8.77 17.58 13.73
N ASN A 101 -8.13 16.47 14.08
CA ASN A 101 -7.45 16.28 15.37
C ASN A 101 -6.04 16.91 15.51
N HIS A 102 -5.58 17.72 14.55
CA HIS A 102 -4.30 18.43 14.62
C HIS A 102 -4.50 19.96 14.72
N VAL A 103 -5.08 20.44 15.82
CA VAL A 103 -5.10 21.86 16.22
C VAL A 103 -4.19 22.07 17.42
#